data_AF-A0A2T2RI27-F1
#
_entry.id   AF-A0A2T2RI27-F1
#
_cell.length_a   1.000
_cell.length_b   1.000
_cell.length_c   1.000
_cell.angle_alpha   90.00
_cell.angle_beta   90.00
_cell.angle_gamma   90.00
#
_symmetry.space_group_name_H-M   'P 1'
#
loop_
_entity.id
_entity.type
_entity.pdbx_description
1 polymer ?
#
loop_
_entity_poly.entity_id
_entity_poly.type
_entity_poly.pdbx_seq_one_letter_code
_entity_poly.pdbx_strand_id
1 'polypeptide(L)'
;MGRGLGRDAVRVAVAAALAAGCASSGADPSAQASGVQMSGRMDSVASVAVNDGRPELVEGDCEAATGVPADVCFVARGISGTRYVIGLGNVEGLARDEPVDVATRACATAESCAEVDAKAVALLSVDGRLHRPSGGTAVIRRAQPGARYRGRLRLAVDGGSVSINFDVVPAPAPPEAGQPRLVAGPAGRRRAGNAGGGRGVQAGGPGRAGPQRPPASAATG
;
A
#
# COMPACT_ATOMS: atom_id res chain seq x y z
N MET A 1 -20.35 61.76 -26.74
CA MET A 1 -21.11 60.62 -26.18
C MET A 1 -20.22 59.41 -26.24
N GLY A 2 -19.90 58.83 -25.07
CA GLY A 2 -18.92 57.77 -24.94
C GLY A 2 -19.46 56.38 -25.24
N ARG A 3 -18.52 55.42 -25.36
CA ARG A 3 -18.59 54.08 -24.75
C ARG A 3 -17.22 53.41 -24.94
N GLY A 4 -16.48 53.32 -23.84
CA GLY A 4 -15.31 52.47 -23.72
C GLY A 4 -15.77 51.01 -23.62
N LEU A 5 -15.33 50.21 -24.57
CA LEU A 5 -15.49 48.76 -24.59
C LEU A 5 -14.11 48.14 -24.74
N GLY A 6 -13.80 47.18 -23.87
CA GLY A 6 -12.88 46.10 -24.25
C GLY A 6 -11.75 45.79 -23.27
N ARG A 7 -11.47 46.63 -22.26
CA ARG A 7 -10.56 46.24 -21.16
C ARG A 7 -11.12 45.09 -20.32
N ASP A 8 -12.45 44.94 -20.29
CA ASP A 8 -13.11 43.82 -19.61
C ASP A 8 -13.06 42.51 -20.40
N ALA A 9 -13.04 42.57 -21.73
CA ALA A 9 -13.01 41.36 -22.56
C ALA A 9 -11.70 40.58 -22.40
N VAL A 10 -10.57 41.29 -22.23
CA VAL A 10 -9.26 40.67 -22.02
C VAL A 10 -9.17 40.00 -20.63
N ARG A 11 -9.83 40.57 -19.61
CA ARG A 11 -9.84 39.99 -18.26
C ARG A 11 -10.65 38.70 -18.18
N VAL A 12 -11.77 38.61 -18.91
CA VAL A 12 -12.59 37.39 -18.97
C VAL A 12 -11.88 36.26 -19.70
N ALA A 13 -11.15 36.56 -20.79
CA ALA A 13 -10.40 35.56 -21.54
C ALA A 13 -9.23 34.96 -20.73
N VAL A 14 -8.53 35.78 -19.92
CA VAL A 14 -7.44 35.30 -19.05
C VAL A 14 -7.99 34.46 -17.89
N ALA A 15 -9.13 34.83 -17.31
CA ALA A 15 -9.79 34.04 -16.26
C ALA A 15 -10.29 32.68 -16.78
N ALA A 16 -10.82 32.62 -17.99
CA ALA A 16 -11.27 31.37 -18.61
C ALA A 16 -10.10 30.44 -18.98
N ALA A 17 -8.96 31.00 -19.42
CA ALA A 17 -7.75 30.23 -19.71
C ALA A 17 -7.06 29.68 -18.44
N LEU A 18 -7.13 30.42 -17.32
CA LEU A 18 -6.64 29.95 -16.01
C LEU A 18 -7.57 28.90 -15.39
N ALA A 19 -8.88 28.97 -15.63
CA ALA A 19 -9.84 27.97 -15.14
C ALA A 19 -9.77 26.63 -15.92
N ALA A 20 -9.46 26.68 -17.22
CA ALA A 20 -9.30 25.47 -18.04
C ALA A 20 -7.98 24.73 -17.81
N GLY A 21 -6.96 25.39 -17.24
CA GLY A 21 -5.63 24.82 -16.98
C GLY A 21 -5.48 24.04 -15.67
N CYS A 22 -6.48 24.06 -14.77
CA CYS A 22 -6.45 23.35 -13.49
C CYS A 22 -7.37 22.14 -13.42
N ALA A 23 -8.06 21.80 -14.52
CA ALA A 23 -8.99 20.67 -14.58
C ALA A 23 -8.31 19.33 -14.92
N SER A 24 -6.98 19.27 -14.97
CA SER A 24 -6.23 18.01 -15.12
C SER A 24 -5.73 17.51 -13.78
N SER A 25 -6.52 16.62 -13.16
CA SER A 25 -6.03 15.52 -12.32
C SER A 25 -5.26 15.93 -11.06
N GLY A 26 -5.83 16.81 -10.24
CA GLY A 26 -5.43 16.90 -8.83
C GLY A 26 -5.93 15.68 -8.07
N ALA A 27 -5.23 14.55 -8.19
CA ALA A 27 -5.37 13.49 -7.18
C ALA A 27 -5.00 14.15 -5.84
N ASP A 28 -5.95 14.20 -4.91
CA ASP A 28 -5.70 14.73 -3.58
C ASP A 28 -4.49 14.00 -2.99
N PRO A 29 -3.38 14.68 -2.63
CA PRO A 29 -2.19 14.01 -2.11
C PRO A 29 -2.51 13.19 -0.85
N SER A 30 -3.58 13.53 -0.12
CA SER A 30 -4.06 12.75 1.02
C SER A 30 -4.78 11.44 0.64
N ALA A 31 -5.24 11.30 -0.60
CA ALA A 31 -5.79 10.05 -1.13
C ALA A 31 -4.71 9.00 -1.38
N GLN A 32 -3.44 9.42 -1.55
CA GLN A 32 -2.28 8.54 -1.75
C GLN A 32 -1.39 8.41 -0.51
N ALA A 33 -1.64 9.21 0.54
CA ALA A 33 -0.89 9.11 1.78
C ALA A 33 -1.18 7.76 2.45
N SER A 34 -0.17 6.90 2.47
CA SER A 34 -0.13 5.63 3.19
C SER A 34 0.82 5.78 4.37
N GLY A 35 0.53 5.19 5.53
CA GLY A 35 1.43 5.31 6.67
C GLY A 35 1.04 4.51 7.90
N VAL A 36 2.06 4.14 8.66
CA VAL A 36 1.97 3.56 10.00
C VAL A 36 2.84 4.36 10.95
N GLN A 37 2.23 4.81 12.04
CA GLN A 37 2.91 5.43 13.17
C GLN A 37 2.73 4.55 14.40
N MET A 38 3.84 4.16 15.02
CA MET A 38 3.82 3.30 16.19
C MET A 38 4.76 3.81 17.26
N SER A 39 4.30 3.80 18.51
CA SER A 39 5.09 4.21 19.66
C SER A 39 4.74 3.36 20.88
N GLY A 40 5.73 3.03 21.69
CA GLY A 40 5.48 2.27 22.92
C GLY A 40 6.73 1.66 23.52
N ARG A 41 6.52 0.64 24.36
CA ARG A 41 7.58 -0.13 25.01
C ARG A 41 7.17 -1.59 25.14
N MET A 42 8.15 -2.48 25.10
CA MET A 42 7.98 -3.93 25.27
C MET A 42 9.20 -4.47 26.02
N ASP A 43 9.09 -5.62 26.69
CA ASP A 43 10.24 -6.24 27.37
C ASP A 43 11.40 -6.55 26.42
N SER A 44 11.08 -6.91 25.18
CA SER A 44 12.07 -7.18 24.12
C SER A 44 12.67 -5.92 23.51
N VAL A 45 12.02 -4.76 23.66
CA VAL A 45 12.43 -3.50 23.01
C VAL A 45 12.12 -2.32 23.93
N ALA A 46 13.18 -1.71 24.48
CA ALA A 46 13.08 -0.60 25.43
C ALA A 46 12.21 0.57 24.93
N SER A 47 12.25 0.85 23.63
CA SER A 47 11.37 1.84 22.97
C SER A 47 11.03 1.42 21.55
N VAL A 48 9.75 1.41 21.22
CA VAL A 48 9.23 1.22 19.86
C VAL A 48 8.98 2.60 19.26
N ALA A 49 9.52 2.85 18.08
CA ALA A 49 9.26 4.06 17.29
C ALA A 49 9.25 3.72 15.80
N VAL A 50 8.08 3.83 15.18
CA VAL A 50 7.87 3.64 13.74
C VAL A 50 7.20 4.88 13.19
N ASN A 51 7.75 5.38 12.08
CA ASN A 51 7.13 6.40 11.25
C ASN A 51 7.39 5.97 9.80
N ASP A 52 6.58 5.03 9.33
CA ASP A 52 6.69 4.50 7.98
C ASP A 52 5.63 5.16 7.10
N GLY A 53 6.06 5.94 6.12
CA GLY A 53 5.17 6.61 5.16
C GLY A 53 4.85 5.76 3.93
N ARG A 54 5.32 4.51 3.86
CA ARG A 54 5.05 3.57 2.78
C ARG A 54 5.04 2.11 3.29
N PRO A 55 4.19 1.79 4.28
CA PRO A 55 4.02 0.40 4.72
C PRO A 55 3.49 -0.45 3.57
N GLU A 56 3.91 -1.71 3.53
CA GLU A 56 3.36 -2.72 2.62
C GLU A 56 2.07 -3.29 3.22
N LEU A 57 1.05 -3.43 2.38
CA LEU A 57 -0.22 -4.05 2.72
C LEU A 57 -0.27 -5.45 2.12
N VAL A 58 -0.57 -6.45 2.95
CA VAL A 58 -0.76 -7.84 2.54
C VAL A 58 -2.15 -8.28 3.00
N GLU A 59 -2.97 -8.80 2.08
CA GLU A 59 -4.32 -9.30 2.37
C GLU A 59 -4.32 -10.84 2.30
N GLY A 60 -4.97 -11.52 3.23
CA GLY A 60 -5.15 -12.98 3.25
C GLY A 60 -3.93 -13.85 3.61
N ASP A 61 -2.71 -13.40 3.30
CA ASP A 61 -1.47 -14.19 3.50
C ASP A 61 -0.75 -13.92 4.84
N CYS A 62 -1.43 -13.28 5.78
CA CYS A 62 -0.87 -12.92 7.08
C CYS A 62 -0.40 -14.10 7.92
N GLU A 63 -1.12 -15.22 7.84
CA GLU A 63 -0.87 -16.39 8.68
C GLU A 63 0.53 -16.94 8.45
N ALA A 64 1.05 -16.87 7.23
CA ALA A 64 2.42 -17.27 6.92
C ALA A 64 3.48 -16.44 7.68
N ALA A 65 3.16 -15.17 7.99
CA ALA A 65 4.05 -14.26 8.70
C ALA A 65 3.83 -14.23 10.22
N THR A 66 2.63 -14.58 10.69
CA THR A 66 2.22 -14.41 12.10
C THR A 66 1.84 -15.72 12.80
N GLY A 67 1.62 -16.81 12.07
CA GLY A 67 1.13 -18.10 12.58
C GLY A 67 -0.31 -18.05 13.12
N VAL A 68 -1.07 -17.00 12.79
CA VAL A 68 -2.46 -16.81 13.21
C VAL A 68 -3.23 -16.18 12.04
N PRO A 69 -4.44 -16.66 11.72
CA PRO A 69 -5.24 -16.06 10.65
C PRO A 69 -5.57 -14.61 10.99
N ALA A 70 -5.19 -13.71 10.08
CA ALA A 70 -5.56 -12.31 10.10
C ALA A 70 -5.92 -11.90 8.67
N ASP A 71 -6.95 -11.07 8.52
CA ASP A 71 -7.46 -10.66 7.22
C ASP A 71 -6.43 -9.80 6.47
N VAL A 72 -5.75 -8.91 7.21
CA VAL A 72 -4.81 -7.95 6.65
C VAL A 72 -3.59 -7.75 7.53
N CYS A 73 -2.45 -7.47 6.89
CA CYS A 73 -1.19 -7.19 7.55
C CYS A 73 -0.55 -5.94 7.00
N PHE A 74 -0.01 -5.13 7.91
CA PHE A 74 0.85 -4.00 7.57
C PHE A 74 2.28 -4.38 7.91
N VAL A 75 3.15 -4.40 6.89
CA VAL A 75 4.59 -4.59 7.07
C VAL A 75 5.24 -3.22 7.03
N ALA A 76 5.78 -2.80 8.17
CA ALA A 76 6.42 -1.50 8.35
C ALA A 76 7.86 -1.64 8.82
N ARG A 77 8.68 -0.61 8.60
CA ARG A 77 10.06 -0.54 9.12
C ARG A 77 10.20 0.60 10.13
N GLY A 78 10.79 0.28 11.27
CA GLY A 78 11.15 1.28 12.28
C GLY A 78 12.36 2.11 11.88
N ILE A 79 12.65 3.14 12.66
CA ILE A 79 13.79 4.05 12.44
C ILE A 79 15.13 3.29 12.49
N SER A 80 15.22 2.25 13.32
CA SER A 80 16.37 1.36 13.45
C SER A 80 16.52 0.35 12.30
N GLY A 81 15.58 0.31 11.36
CA GLY A 81 15.50 -0.72 10.32
C GLY A 81 14.81 -2.02 10.76
N THR A 82 14.42 -2.12 12.04
CA THR A 82 13.63 -3.24 12.60
C THR A 82 12.33 -3.44 11.82
N ARG A 83 12.02 -4.70 11.49
CA ARG A 83 10.81 -5.06 10.75
C ARG A 83 9.66 -5.29 11.73
N TYR A 84 8.54 -4.64 11.46
CA TYR A 84 7.29 -4.80 12.21
C TYR A 84 6.21 -5.33 11.29
N VAL A 85 5.49 -6.36 11.74
CA VAL A 85 4.29 -6.86 11.07
C VAL A 85 3.13 -6.72 12.02
N ILE A 86 2.11 -5.97 11.60
CA ILE A 86 0.89 -5.73 12.36
C ILE A 86 -0.24 -6.46 11.65
N GLY A 87 -0.71 -7.57 12.21
CA GLY A 87 -1.83 -8.34 11.68
C GLY A 87 -3.15 -7.91 12.31
N LEU A 88 -4.19 -7.77 11.50
CA LEU A 88 -5.55 -7.44 11.93
C LEU A 88 -6.58 -8.38 11.31
N GLY A 89 -7.48 -8.89 12.13
CA GLY A 89 -8.65 -9.68 11.73
C GLY A 89 -9.95 -9.05 12.20
N ASN A 90 -11.06 -9.52 11.61
CA ASN A 90 -12.42 -9.01 11.76
C ASN A 90 -12.55 -7.54 11.33
N VAL A 91 -11.69 -7.05 10.43
CA VAL A 91 -11.59 -5.60 10.16
C VAL A 91 -12.82 -5.03 9.46
N GLU A 92 -13.41 -5.79 8.54
CA GLU A 92 -14.59 -5.35 7.78
C GLU A 92 -15.84 -5.28 8.67
N GLY A 93 -16.05 -6.29 9.52
CA GLY A 93 -17.19 -6.34 10.45
C GLY A 93 -17.14 -5.29 11.55
N LEU A 94 -15.96 -4.70 11.81
CA LEU A 94 -15.71 -3.78 12.92
C LEU A 94 -15.38 -2.34 12.49
N ALA A 95 -15.47 -2.03 11.18
CA ALA A 95 -15.19 -0.72 10.61
C ALA A 95 -16.33 0.30 10.85
N ARG A 96 -16.53 0.69 12.10
CA ARG A 96 -17.64 1.57 12.54
C ARG A 96 -17.21 2.81 13.34
N ASP A 97 -15.90 3.12 13.38
CA ASP A 97 -15.31 4.23 14.16
C ASP A 97 -15.66 4.20 15.66
N GLU A 98 -15.91 3.01 16.20
CA GLU A 98 -16.13 2.78 17.63
C GLU A 98 -15.00 1.94 18.23
N PRO A 99 -14.69 2.13 19.52
CA PRO A 99 -13.74 1.28 20.21
C PRO A 99 -14.31 -0.13 20.39
N VAL A 100 -13.52 -1.12 20.01
CA VAL A 100 -13.77 -2.54 20.24
C VAL A 100 -12.58 -3.16 20.96
N ASP A 101 -12.85 -4.15 21.80
CA ASP A 101 -11.80 -4.87 22.51
C ASP A 101 -10.99 -5.75 21.56
N VAL A 102 -9.71 -5.92 21.88
CA VAL A 102 -8.83 -6.86 21.20
C VAL A 102 -8.99 -8.25 21.82
N ALA A 103 -9.19 -9.27 20.98
CA ALA A 103 -9.27 -10.66 21.40
C ALA A 103 -7.92 -11.12 22.00
N THR A 104 -7.98 -11.74 23.17
CA THR A 104 -6.80 -12.23 23.93
C THR A 104 -6.67 -13.75 23.91
N ARG A 105 -7.68 -14.43 23.38
CA ARG A 105 -7.76 -15.89 23.25
C ARG A 105 -7.98 -16.25 21.80
N ALA A 106 -7.42 -17.40 21.41
CA ALA A 106 -7.72 -18.00 20.12
C ALA A 106 -9.13 -18.60 20.13
N CYS A 107 -9.78 -18.58 18.97
CA CYS A 107 -10.99 -19.33 18.67
C CYS A 107 -10.62 -20.83 18.65
N ALA A 108 -11.15 -21.60 19.61
CA ALA A 108 -10.89 -23.04 19.76
C ALA A 108 -12.18 -23.88 19.80
N THR A 109 -13.28 -23.27 20.22
CA THR A 109 -14.64 -23.83 20.24
C THR A 109 -15.61 -22.85 19.59
N ALA A 110 -16.73 -23.32 19.03
CA ALA A 110 -17.71 -22.46 18.37
C ALA A 110 -18.17 -21.27 19.23
N GLU A 111 -18.39 -21.49 20.53
CA GLU A 111 -18.77 -20.46 21.49
C GLU A 111 -17.64 -19.44 21.71
N SER A 112 -16.39 -19.89 21.85
CA SER A 112 -15.23 -18.98 21.93
C SER A 112 -14.99 -18.20 20.63
N CYS A 113 -15.36 -18.76 19.47
CA CYS A 113 -15.20 -18.11 18.19
C CYS A 113 -16.21 -16.98 18.03
N ALA A 114 -17.47 -17.18 18.44
CA ALA A 114 -18.48 -16.11 18.42
C ALA A 114 -18.07 -14.90 19.29
N GLU A 115 -17.44 -15.14 20.44
CA GLU A 115 -16.88 -14.05 21.26
C GLU A 115 -15.69 -13.33 20.60
N VAL A 116 -14.88 -14.06 19.83
CA VAL A 116 -13.74 -13.51 19.09
C VAL A 116 -14.21 -12.72 17.87
N ASP A 117 -15.27 -13.16 17.19
CA ASP A 117 -15.85 -12.49 16.01
C ASP A 117 -16.38 -11.09 16.34
N ALA A 118 -16.84 -10.88 17.58
CA ALA A 118 -17.26 -9.57 18.08
C ALA A 118 -16.09 -8.62 18.46
N LYS A 119 -14.85 -9.12 18.42
CA LYS A 119 -13.64 -8.42 18.86
C LYS A 119 -12.64 -8.27 17.71
N ALA A 120 -11.76 -7.28 17.82
CA ALA A 120 -10.66 -7.15 16.88
C ALA A 120 -9.61 -8.23 17.18
N VAL A 121 -9.15 -8.96 16.16
CA VAL A 121 -7.97 -9.80 16.30
C VAL A 121 -6.76 -8.95 15.93
N ALA A 122 -5.78 -8.82 16.82
CA ALA A 122 -4.58 -8.04 16.56
C ALA A 122 -3.32 -8.81 16.94
N LEU A 123 -2.29 -8.71 16.10
CA LEU A 123 -1.02 -9.41 16.25
C LEU A 123 0.13 -8.44 15.97
N LEU A 124 1.22 -8.58 16.71
CA LEU A 124 2.44 -7.80 16.49
C LEU A 124 3.61 -8.77 16.36
N SER A 125 4.32 -8.75 15.23
CA SER A 125 5.60 -9.45 15.07
C SER A 125 6.73 -8.44 14.92
N VAL A 126 7.83 -8.65 15.63
CA VAL A 126 9.01 -7.78 15.66
C VAL A 126 10.22 -8.63 15.28
N ASP A 127 10.84 -8.34 14.14
CA ASP A 127 11.94 -9.13 13.57
C ASP A 127 11.65 -10.64 13.53
N GLY A 128 10.39 -11.01 13.25
CA GLY A 128 9.92 -12.39 13.16
C GLY A 128 9.48 -13.01 14.49
N ARG A 129 9.72 -12.35 15.62
CA ARG A 129 9.21 -12.79 16.92
C ARG A 129 7.77 -12.29 17.13
N LEU A 130 6.84 -13.23 17.28
CA LEU A 130 5.44 -12.94 17.56
C LEU A 130 5.25 -12.49 19.02
N HIS A 131 4.54 -11.37 19.19
CA HIS A 131 4.03 -10.84 20.44
C HIS A 131 2.50 -10.87 20.39
N ARG A 132 1.89 -11.76 21.18
CA ARG A 132 0.44 -11.84 21.28
C ARG A 132 -0.05 -10.82 22.31
N PRO A 133 -0.94 -9.88 21.94
CA PRO A 133 -1.47 -8.94 22.90
C PRO A 133 -2.24 -9.66 24.01
N SER A 134 -2.01 -9.24 25.26
CA SER A 134 -2.79 -9.69 26.42
C SER A 134 -4.09 -8.90 26.60
N GLY A 135 -4.31 -7.89 25.77
CA GLY A 135 -5.49 -7.04 25.74
C GLY A 135 -5.26 -5.82 24.85
N GLY A 136 -6.27 -4.96 24.77
CA GLY A 136 -6.16 -3.74 24.02
C GLY A 136 -7.49 -3.23 23.50
N THR A 137 -7.41 -2.11 22.77
CA THR A 137 -8.55 -1.51 22.09
C THR A 137 -8.18 -1.22 20.64
N ALA A 138 -9.13 -1.43 19.74
CA ALA A 138 -9.04 -1.06 18.34
C ALA A 138 -10.16 -0.08 18.00
N VAL A 139 -9.86 0.93 17.19
CA VAL A 139 -10.87 1.76 16.53
C VAL A 139 -10.58 1.70 15.04
N ILE A 140 -11.46 1.05 14.29
CA ILE A 140 -11.33 0.88 12.84
C ILE A 140 -12.29 1.86 12.18
N ARG A 141 -11.73 2.84 11.47
CA ARG A 141 -12.48 3.92 10.81
C ARG A 141 -12.88 3.57 9.40
N ARG A 142 -12.06 2.75 8.74
CA ARG A 142 -12.26 2.31 7.37
C ARG A 142 -11.56 0.98 7.16
N ALA A 143 -12.27 0.03 6.59
CA ALA A 143 -11.73 -1.20 6.03
C ALA A 143 -12.36 -1.36 4.64
N GLN A 144 -11.57 -1.08 3.60
CA GLN A 144 -11.99 -1.20 2.21
C GLN A 144 -10.95 -2.06 1.49
N PRO A 145 -11.25 -3.35 1.24
CA PRO A 145 -10.36 -4.26 0.53
C PRO A 145 -9.86 -3.69 -0.78
N GLY A 146 -8.57 -3.85 -1.04
CA GLY A 146 -7.92 -3.32 -2.25
C GLY A 146 -7.92 -1.79 -2.36
N ALA A 147 -8.33 -1.04 -1.33
CA ALA A 147 -8.43 0.41 -1.40
C ALA A 147 -7.80 1.13 -0.20
N ARG A 148 -8.29 0.91 1.03
CA ARG A 148 -7.82 1.69 2.19
C ARG A 148 -8.21 1.08 3.53
N TYR A 149 -7.26 1.05 4.45
CA TYR A 149 -7.45 0.69 5.85
C TYR A 149 -7.03 1.84 6.75
N ARG A 150 -7.91 2.30 7.64
CA ARG A 150 -7.62 3.42 8.54
C ARG A 150 -8.13 3.15 9.94
N GLY A 151 -7.31 3.44 10.94
CA GLY A 151 -7.69 3.25 12.33
C GLY A 151 -6.55 3.46 13.31
N ARG A 152 -6.78 2.97 14.52
CA ARG A 152 -5.84 3.00 15.63
C ARG A 152 -5.98 1.76 16.51
N LEU A 153 -4.86 1.34 17.09
CA LEU A 153 -4.75 0.24 18.03
C LEU A 153 -4.03 0.73 19.28
N ARG A 154 -4.43 0.20 20.43
CA ARG A 154 -3.66 0.25 21.67
C ARG A 154 -3.58 -1.16 22.20
N LEU A 155 -2.39 -1.73 22.18
CA LEU A 155 -2.15 -3.12 22.55
C LEU A 155 -1.39 -3.17 23.87
N ALA A 156 -1.84 -4.02 24.78
CA ALA A 156 -1.04 -4.47 25.91
C ALA A 156 -0.21 -5.66 25.44
N VAL A 157 1.12 -5.56 25.53
CA VAL A 157 2.09 -6.55 25.04
C VAL A 157 3.15 -6.76 26.12
N ASP A 158 3.98 -7.79 26.00
CA ASP A 158 4.96 -8.22 27.02
C ASP A 158 5.63 -7.04 27.77
N GLY A 159 5.26 -6.88 29.04
CA GLY A 159 5.78 -5.87 29.98
C GLY A 159 5.50 -4.40 29.66
N GLY A 160 4.66 -4.13 28.66
CA GLY A 160 4.39 -2.77 28.19
C GLY A 160 3.13 -2.59 27.37
N SER A 161 3.15 -1.54 26.56
CA SER A 161 2.04 -1.20 25.68
C SER A 161 2.53 -0.48 24.45
N VAL A 162 1.79 -0.67 23.37
CA VAL A 162 2.10 -0.10 22.05
C VAL A 162 0.85 0.57 21.50
N SER A 163 0.99 1.81 21.05
CA SER A 163 -0.05 2.53 20.31
C SER A 163 0.33 2.58 18.84
N ILE A 164 -0.64 2.27 17.97
CA ILE A 164 -0.46 2.20 16.52
C ILE A 164 -1.55 3.06 15.89
N ASN A 165 -1.17 3.98 15.02
CA ASN A 165 -2.08 4.67 14.10
C ASN A 165 -1.74 4.22 12.68
N PHE A 166 -2.76 3.93 11.89
CA PHE A 166 -2.56 3.47 10.52
C PHE A 166 -3.56 4.14 9.58
N ASP A 167 -3.07 4.47 8.40
CA ASP A 167 -3.85 4.91 7.25
C ASP A 167 -3.12 4.35 6.02
N VAL A 168 -3.47 3.13 5.62
CA VAL A 168 -2.72 2.34 4.66
C VAL A 168 -3.52 2.19 3.38
N VAL A 169 -2.89 2.52 2.27
CA VAL A 169 -3.40 2.35 0.90
C VAL A 169 -2.51 1.30 0.23
N PRO A 170 -3.08 0.31 -0.49
CA PRO A 170 -2.29 -0.66 -1.24
C PRO A 170 -1.35 0.03 -2.23
N ALA A 171 -0.18 -0.56 -2.45
CA ALA A 171 0.71 -0.08 -3.49
C ALA A 171 0.03 -0.25 -4.87
N PRO A 172 0.26 0.68 -5.83
CA PRO A 172 -0.22 0.48 -7.20
C PRO A 172 0.28 -0.85 -7.74
N ALA A 173 -0.60 -1.61 -8.37
CA ALA A 173 -0.18 -2.82 -9.08
C ALA A 173 0.95 -2.45 -10.07
N PRO A 174 2.03 -3.25 -10.16
CA PRO A 174 3.04 -3.03 -11.18
C PRO A 174 2.35 -2.97 -12.54
N PRO A 175 2.75 -2.05 -13.44
CA PRO A 175 2.13 -1.96 -14.75
C PRO A 175 2.23 -3.33 -15.41
N GLU A 176 1.08 -3.87 -15.84
CA GLU A 176 1.04 -5.14 -16.55
C GLU A 176 2.10 -5.12 -17.65
N ALA A 177 2.97 -6.13 -17.65
CA ALA A 177 3.98 -6.33 -18.67
C ALA A 177 3.29 -6.60 -20.01
N GLY A 178 2.85 -5.55 -20.68
CA GLY A 178 1.98 -5.68 -21.86
C GLY A 178 1.43 -4.38 -22.42
N GLN A 179 1.46 -3.25 -21.69
CA GLN A 179 1.10 -1.97 -22.31
C GLN A 179 2.32 -1.39 -23.04
N PRO A 180 2.31 -1.30 -24.39
CA PRO A 180 3.36 -0.60 -25.09
C PRO A 180 3.33 0.85 -24.61
N ARG A 181 4.45 1.30 -24.05
CA ARG A 181 4.66 2.72 -23.79
C ARG A 181 4.41 3.44 -25.12
N LEU A 182 3.31 4.18 -25.21
CA LEU A 182 3.13 5.20 -26.23
C LEU A 182 4.24 6.22 -25.98
N VAL A 183 5.40 5.97 -26.58
CA VAL A 183 6.41 6.99 -26.79
C VAL A 183 5.72 8.00 -27.69
N ALA A 184 5.24 9.10 -27.08
CA ALA A 184 4.86 10.29 -27.82
C ALA A 184 6.11 10.79 -28.54
N GLY A 185 6.35 10.24 -29.74
CA GLY A 185 7.37 10.72 -30.64
C GLY A 185 7.06 12.19 -30.95
N PRO A 186 8.05 13.09 -30.95
CA PRO A 186 7.81 14.48 -31.26
C PRO A 186 7.24 14.57 -32.69
N ALA A 187 6.01 15.09 -32.78
CA ALA A 187 5.34 15.35 -34.05
C ALA A 187 6.27 16.14 -34.96
N GLY A 188 6.58 15.53 -36.11
CA GLY A 188 7.60 16.00 -37.04
C GLY A 188 7.37 17.43 -37.52
N ARG A 189 8.37 18.29 -37.29
CA ARG A 189 8.63 19.42 -38.17
C ARG A 189 9.12 18.85 -39.51
N ARG A 190 8.21 18.73 -40.49
CA ARG A 190 8.61 18.58 -41.89
C ARG A 190 9.28 19.87 -42.34
N ARG A 191 10.60 19.85 -42.55
CA ARG A 191 11.31 20.83 -43.37
C ARG A 191 12.37 20.13 -44.21
N ALA A 192 12.18 20.26 -45.53
CA ALA A 192 13.13 20.30 -46.63
C ALA A 192 14.24 19.23 -46.73
N GLY A 193 14.30 18.60 -47.90
CA GLY A 193 15.21 17.49 -48.19
C GLY A 193 16.65 17.88 -48.51
N ASN A 194 17.46 16.87 -48.75
CA ASN A 194 18.33 16.83 -49.92
C ASN A 194 18.77 15.39 -50.18
N ALA A 195 18.86 15.03 -51.46
CA ALA A 195 19.35 13.74 -51.93
C ALA A 195 20.87 13.62 -51.72
N GLY A 196 21.36 12.39 -51.49
CA GLY A 196 22.78 12.09 -51.46
C GLY A 196 23.02 10.65 -50.99
N GLY A 197 23.57 9.82 -51.88
CA GLY A 197 23.61 8.36 -51.74
C GLY A 197 24.66 7.79 -50.78
N GLY A 198 24.69 6.47 -50.71
CA GLY A 198 25.76 5.73 -50.02
C GLY A 198 25.37 4.29 -49.71
N ARG A 199 25.92 3.36 -50.50
CA ARG A 199 25.85 1.89 -50.32
C ARG A 199 26.45 1.44 -48.99
N GLY A 200 25.99 0.29 -48.46
CA GLY A 200 26.71 -0.39 -47.37
C GLY A 200 26.04 -1.66 -46.83
N VAL A 201 26.31 -2.80 -47.48
CA VAL A 201 26.71 -4.13 -46.91
C VAL A 201 25.98 -4.60 -45.63
N GLN A 202 25.08 -5.60 -45.68
CA GLN A 202 25.32 -7.06 -45.58
C GLN A 202 25.85 -7.57 -44.22
N ALA A 203 25.13 -8.56 -43.65
CA ALA A 203 25.63 -9.78 -42.98
C ALA A 203 25.04 -10.06 -41.57
N GLY A 204 24.56 -11.29 -41.39
CA GLY A 204 24.51 -11.97 -40.09
C GLY A 204 23.15 -12.52 -39.64
N GLY A 205 22.67 -13.61 -40.25
CA GLY A 205 21.79 -14.55 -39.54
C GLY A 205 22.62 -15.49 -38.63
N PRO A 206 22.14 -16.70 -38.31
CA PRO A 206 20.92 -17.04 -37.55
C PRO A 206 21.19 -18.07 -36.42
N GLY A 207 20.15 -18.41 -35.65
CA GLY A 207 20.06 -19.67 -34.88
C GLY A 207 20.23 -19.54 -33.36
N ARG A 208 19.60 -20.34 -32.50
CA ARG A 208 18.86 -21.60 -32.69
C ARG A 208 17.82 -21.77 -31.57
N ALA A 209 16.72 -22.44 -31.93
CA ALA A 209 15.83 -23.16 -31.04
C ALA A 209 16.63 -24.13 -30.14
N GLY A 210 16.28 -24.28 -28.87
CA GLY A 210 15.29 -25.26 -28.45
C GLY A 210 15.55 -25.75 -27.01
N PRO A 211 14.70 -26.63 -26.46
CA PRO A 211 14.12 -26.43 -25.13
C PRO A 211 14.35 -27.61 -24.14
N GLN A 212 13.69 -27.51 -22.99
CA GLN A 212 13.13 -28.58 -22.14
C GLN A 212 13.81 -28.93 -20.80
N ARG A 213 13.02 -28.69 -19.75
CA ARG A 213 12.96 -29.37 -18.42
C ARG A 213 12.83 -30.90 -18.62
N PRO A 214 13.20 -31.76 -17.63
CA PRO A 214 12.33 -32.05 -16.47
C PRO A 214 13.14 -32.47 -15.20
N PRO A 215 12.63 -33.29 -14.24
CA PRO A 215 11.84 -32.88 -13.07
C PRO A 215 12.47 -33.28 -11.71
N ALA A 216 11.77 -32.96 -10.63
CA ALA A 216 12.05 -33.26 -9.22
C ALA A 216 11.81 -34.73 -8.84
N SER A 217 12.52 -35.24 -7.79
CA SER A 217 11.97 -36.06 -6.69
C SER A 217 13.05 -36.58 -5.71
N ALA A 218 12.56 -36.97 -4.53
CA ALA A 218 13.13 -37.72 -3.39
C ALA A 218 13.90 -36.86 -2.35
N ALA A 219 13.37 -36.59 -1.14
CA ALA A 219 12.85 -37.48 -0.08
C ALA A 219 13.96 -38.35 0.54
N THR A 220 14.36 -37.99 1.77
CA THR A 220 15.22 -38.78 2.63
C THR A 220 14.50 -38.91 3.98
N GLY A 221 14.16 -40.14 4.34
CA GLY A 221 13.94 -40.55 5.73
C GLY A 221 15.26 -40.99 6.36
#